data_AF-A0A4Q3SYC4-F1
#
_entry.id   AF-A0A4Q3SYC4-F1
#
_cell.length_a   1.000
_cell.length_b   1.000
_cell.length_c   1.000
_cell.angle_alpha   90.00
_cell.angle_beta   90.00
_cell.angle_gamma   90.00
#
_symmetry.space_group_name_H-M   'P 1'
#
loop_
_entity.id
_entity.type
_entity.pdbx_description
1 polymer ?
#
loop_
_entity_poly.entity_id
_entity_poly.type
_entity_poly.pdbx_seq_one_letter_code
_entity_poly.pdbx_strand_id
1 'polypeptide(L)'
;MHRLVLTLSALAALTPAVGHASSPAAWAEFTTDVRAKCLAAAQAQGMKSPEVIVHPIGTEAYGIAVLREGADKRICVYGKQSKKVELTPAT
;
A
#
# COMPACT_ATOMS: atom_id res chain seq x y z
N MET A 1 -46.44 26.85 -30.21
CA MET A 1 -46.67 25.67 -29.34
C MET A 1 -45.35 24.94 -29.19
N HIS A 2 -44.50 25.41 -28.26
CA HIS A 2 -43.17 24.82 -28.03
C HIS A 2 -43.31 23.70 -27.01
N ARG A 3 -43.17 22.45 -27.47
CA ARG A 3 -43.12 21.28 -26.60
C ARG A 3 -41.86 21.38 -25.73
N LEU A 4 -42.09 21.55 -24.43
CA LEU A 4 -41.09 21.66 -23.38
C LEU A 4 -40.21 20.39 -23.38
N VAL A 5 -38.93 20.54 -23.73
CA VAL A 5 -37.91 19.49 -23.60
C VAL A 5 -37.54 19.39 -22.13
N LEU A 6 -37.91 18.30 -21.47
CA LEU A 6 -37.59 18.03 -20.08
C LEU A 6 -36.16 17.47 -20.00
N THR A 7 -35.17 18.33 -19.76
CA THR A 7 -33.80 17.93 -19.45
C THR A 7 -33.77 17.35 -18.03
N LEU A 8 -33.60 16.03 -17.93
CA LEU A 8 -33.42 15.31 -16.66
C LEU A 8 -31.99 15.55 -16.16
N SER A 9 -31.82 16.53 -15.28
CA SER A 9 -30.54 16.85 -14.64
C SER A 9 -30.09 15.69 -13.75
N ALA A 10 -29.06 14.95 -14.17
CA ALA A 10 -28.37 13.96 -13.36
C ALA A 10 -27.57 14.68 -12.26
N LEU A 11 -28.15 14.79 -11.07
CA LEU A 11 -27.48 15.27 -9.87
C LEU A 11 -26.56 14.14 -9.36
N ALA A 12 -25.34 14.07 -9.90
CA ALA A 12 -24.30 13.20 -9.41
C ALA A 12 -23.96 13.61 -7.96
N ALA A 13 -24.42 12.83 -6.99
CA ALA A 13 -24.05 12.99 -5.60
C ALA A 13 -22.56 12.64 -5.46
N LEU A 14 -21.69 13.66 -5.48
CA LEU A 14 -20.33 13.52 -4.95
C LEU A 14 -20.45 13.39 -3.44
N THR A 15 -20.60 12.16 -2.95
CA THR A 15 -20.37 11.88 -1.53
C THR A 15 -18.89 12.14 -1.25
N PRO A 16 -18.55 13.04 -0.31
CA PRO A 16 -17.17 13.21 0.09
C PRO A 16 -16.69 11.86 0.62
N ALA A 17 -15.62 11.33 0.03
CA ALA A 17 -14.93 10.17 0.58
C ALA A 17 -14.51 10.54 2.00
N VAL A 18 -15.25 10.03 2.98
CA VAL A 18 -14.90 10.14 4.40
C VAL A 18 -13.54 9.51 4.57
N GLY A 19 -12.50 10.36 4.60
CA GLY A 19 -11.15 9.98 4.95
C GLY A 19 -11.16 9.50 6.38
N HIS A 20 -11.34 8.19 6.56
CA HIS A 20 -11.17 7.57 7.86
C HIS A 20 -9.70 7.74 8.21
N ALA A 21 -9.40 8.66 9.13
CA ALA A 21 -8.11 8.68 9.79
C ALA A 21 -7.83 7.25 10.24
N SER A 22 -6.79 6.63 9.67
CA SER A 22 -6.52 5.22 9.93
C SER A 22 -6.23 5.09 11.44
N SER A 23 -6.98 4.22 12.11
CA SER A 23 -6.83 4.02 13.55
C SER A 23 -5.45 3.42 13.86
N PRO A 24 -4.92 3.59 15.08
CA PRO A 24 -3.66 2.96 15.48
C PRO A 24 -3.63 1.44 15.23
N ALA A 25 -4.77 0.76 15.44
CA ALA A 25 -4.91 -0.67 15.16
C ALA A 25 -4.78 -0.98 13.65
N ALA A 26 -5.42 -0.19 12.79
CA ALA A 26 -5.31 -0.37 11.34
C ALA A 26 -3.87 -0.17 10.83
N TRP A 27 -3.11 0.74 11.44
CA TRP A 27 -1.68 0.92 11.14
C TRP A 27 -0.84 -0.27 11.60
N ALA A 28 -1.11 -0.83 12.79
CA ALA A 28 -0.41 -2.01 13.29
C ALA A 28 -0.64 -3.25 12.40
N GLU A 29 -1.88 -3.46 11.96
CA GLU A 29 -2.20 -4.54 11.01
C GLU A 29 -1.52 -4.33 9.66
N PHE A 30 -1.55 -3.10 9.14
CA PHE A 30 -0.90 -2.77 7.88
C PHE A 30 0.61 -3.00 7.92
N THR A 31 1.30 -2.52 8.95
CA THR A 31 2.75 -2.72 9.10
C THR A 31 3.12 -4.19 9.28
N THR A 32 2.26 -4.99 9.93
CA THR A 32 2.41 -6.44 10.04
C THR A 32 2.30 -7.13 8.67
N ASP A 33 1.31 -6.74 7.86
CA ASP A 33 1.13 -7.29 6.51
C ASP A 33 2.31 -6.90 5.59
N VAL A 34 2.77 -5.65 5.65
CA VAL A 34 3.98 -5.20 4.93
C VAL A 34 5.18 -6.07 5.31
N ARG A 35 5.44 -6.26 6.61
CA ARG A 35 6.54 -7.12 7.09
C ARG A 35 6.44 -8.52 6.50
N ALA A 36 5.28 -9.17 6.64
CA ALA A 36 5.10 -10.55 6.23
C ALA A 36 5.27 -10.73 4.71
N LYS A 37 4.67 -9.84 3.91
CA LYS A 37 4.73 -9.93 2.44
C LYS A 37 6.13 -9.62 1.91
N CYS A 38 6.80 -8.60 2.45
CA CYS A 38 8.16 -8.26 2.07
C CYS A 38 9.16 -9.38 2.42
N LEU A 39 9.03 -9.97 3.62
CA LEU A 39 9.88 -11.09 4.04
C LEU A 39 9.71 -12.29 3.10
N ALA A 40 8.47 -12.69 2.84
CA ALA A 40 8.17 -13.81 1.96
C ALA A 40 8.73 -13.59 0.54
N ALA A 41 8.56 -12.38 -0.01
CA ALA A 41 9.09 -12.04 -1.33
C ALA A 41 10.63 -12.09 -1.37
N ALA A 42 11.30 -11.60 -0.34
CA ALA A 42 12.76 -11.64 -0.27
C ALA A 42 13.30 -13.07 -0.10
N GLN A 43 12.64 -13.89 0.69
CA GLN A 43 12.97 -15.31 0.83
C GLN A 43 12.79 -16.07 -0.48
N ALA A 44 11.72 -15.78 -1.23
CA ALA A 44 11.53 -16.32 -2.58
C ALA A 44 12.62 -15.87 -3.57
N GLN A 45 13.29 -14.75 -3.30
CA GLN A 45 14.40 -14.22 -4.10
C GLN A 45 15.78 -14.44 -3.44
N GLY A 46 15.91 -15.43 -2.57
CA GLY A 46 17.18 -15.96 -2.09
C GLY A 46 17.74 -15.34 -0.80
N MET A 47 17.07 -14.36 -0.17
CA MET A 47 17.48 -13.90 1.16
C MET A 47 17.08 -14.95 2.21
N LYS A 48 17.99 -15.48 3.02
CA LYS A 48 17.67 -16.58 3.94
C LYS A 48 16.93 -16.09 5.19
N SER A 49 17.50 -15.11 5.87
CA SER A 49 16.98 -14.53 7.12
C SER A 49 17.28 -13.03 7.15
N PRO A 50 16.68 -12.23 6.25
CA PRO A 50 16.91 -10.81 6.22
C PRO A 50 16.31 -10.12 7.44
N GLU A 51 16.99 -9.10 7.95
CA GLU A 51 16.37 -8.08 8.80
C GLU A 51 15.29 -7.35 7.98
N VAL A 52 14.11 -7.11 8.56
CA VAL A 52 13.01 -6.38 7.91
C VAL A 52 12.66 -5.13 8.73
N ILE A 53 12.94 -3.96 8.14
CA ILE A 53 12.73 -2.65 8.74
C ILE A 53 11.57 -1.98 8.02
N VAL A 54 10.38 -1.99 8.64
CA VAL A 54 9.15 -1.42 8.04
C VAL A 54 9.10 0.09 8.31
N HIS A 55 8.76 0.87 7.28
CA HIS A 55 8.49 2.29 7.42
C HIS A 55 7.18 2.49 8.23
N PRO A 56 7.20 3.26 9.34
CA PRO A 56 6.12 3.25 10.34
C PRO A 56 4.76 3.71 9.82
N ILE A 57 4.73 4.60 8.81
CA ILE A 57 3.49 5.21 8.31
C ILE A 57 3.24 4.87 6.82
N GLY A 58 4.26 4.33 6.12
CA GLY A 58 4.20 4.14 4.66
C GLY A 58 3.75 5.41 3.91
N THR A 59 2.90 5.22 2.90
CA THR A 59 2.18 6.25 2.14
C THR A 59 0.70 5.88 2.06
N GLU A 60 -0.14 6.72 1.45
CA GLU A 60 -1.56 6.42 1.27
C GLU A 60 -1.82 5.10 0.52
N ALA A 61 -1.00 4.80 -0.48
CA ALA A 61 -1.17 3.65 -1.37
C ALA A 61 -0.17 2.51 -1.13
N TYR A 62 0.96 2.78 -0.48
CA TYR A 62 2.07 1.84 -0.38
C TYR A 62 2.63 1.71 1.03
N GLY A 63 2.95 0.48 1.40
CA GLY A 63 3.82 0.17 2.53
C GLY A 63 5.25 -0.02 2.03
N ILE A 64 6.22 0.40 2.83
CA ILE A 64 7.63 0.34 2.44
C ILE A 64 8.40 -0.38 3.53
N ALA A 65 9.33 -1.24 3.14
CA ALA A 65 10.30 -1.83 4.05
C ALA A 65 11.69 -1.87 3.42
N VAL A 66 12.72 -1.77 4.26
CA VAL A 66 14.11 -2.06 3.88
C VAL A 66 14.45 -3.44 4.41
N LEU A 67 15.03 -4.28 3.55
CA LEU A 67 15.52 -5.60 3.89
C LEU A 67 17.04 -5.61 3.82
N ARG A 68 17.69 -6.27 4.79
CA ARG A 68 19.14 -6.36 4.87
C ARG A 68 19.59 -7.78 5.20
N GLU A 69 20.50 -8.31 4.39
CA GLU A 69 21.23 -9.55 4.67
C GLU A 69 22.69 -9.38 4.25
N GLY A 70 23.56 -9.11 5.23
CA GLY A 70 24.95 -8.75 4.96
C GLY A 70 25.05 -7.49 4.11
N ALA A 71 25.67 -7.61 2.93
CA ALA A 71 25.81 -6.51 1.96
C ALA A 71 24.59 -6.34 1.05
N ASP A 72 23.72 -7.36 0.93
CA ASP A 72 22.50 -7.28 0.14
C ASP A 72 21.47 -6.43 0.90
N LYS A 73 21.12 -5.30 0.30
CA LYS A 73 20.09 -4.39 0.80
C LYS A 73 19.03 -4.26 -0.28
N ARG A 74 17.76 -4.39 0.09
CA ARG A 74 16.63 -4.26 -0.85
C ARG A 74 15.58 -3.33 -0.29
N ILE A 75 14.94 -2.56 -1.18
CA ILE A 75 13.72 -1.83 -0.90
C ILE A 75 12.55 -2.71 -1.33
N CYS A 76 11.61 -2.93 -0.43
CA CYS A 76 10.33 -3.56 -0.70
C CYS A 76 9.24 -2.49 -0.76
N VAL A 77 8.48 -2.51 -1.86
CA VAL A 77 7.28 -1.69 -2.05
C VAL A 77 6.09 -2.62 -2.08
N TYR A 78 5.17 -2.43 -1.13
CA TYR A 78 3.96 -3.22 -0.99
C TYR A 78 2.74 -2.37 -1.34
N GLY A 79 1.94 -2.79 -2.33
CA GLY A 79 0.71 -2.10 -2.72
C GLY A 79 -0.44 -2.41 -1.77
N LYS A 80 -1.00 -1.40 -1.11
CA LYS A 80 -2.09 -1.56 -0.12
C LYS A 80 -3.35 -2.19 -0.71
N GLN A 81 -3.72 -1.78 -1.93
CA GLN A 81 -4.90 -2.27 -2.64
C GLN A 81 -4.61 -3.59 -3.38
N SER A 82 -3.50 -3.65 -4.11
CA SER A 82 -3.15 -4.82 -4.94
C SER A 82 -2.61 -6.00 -4.13
N LYS A 83 -2.13 -5.74 -2.91
CA LYS A 83 -1.43 -6.71 -2.05
C LYS A 83 -0.16 -7.29 -2.70
N LYS A 84 0.34 -6.68 -3.77
CA LYS A 84 1.54 -7.08 -4.50
C LYS A 84 2.78 -6.48 -3.87
N VAL A 85 3.90 -7.18 -4.01
CA VAL A 85 5.23 -6.74 -3.57
C VAL A 85 6.14 -6.59 -4.77
N GLU A 86 6.89 -5.49 -4.79
CA GLU A 86 8.00 -5.25 -5.69
C GLU A 86 9.28 -5.10 -4.85
N LEU A 87 10.38 -5.67 -5.32
CA LEU A 87 11.68 -5.62 -4.67
C LEU A 87 12.71 -5.04 -5.64
N THR A 88 13.57 -4.17 -5.13
CA THR A 88 14.70 -3.61 -5.87
C THR A 88 15.93 -3.49 -4.97
N PRO A 89 17.17 -3.61 -5.50
CA PRO A 89 18.37 -3.30 -4.74
C PRO A 89 18.36 -1.88 -4.17
N ALA A 90 18.85 -1.73 -2.95
CA ALA A 90 19.14 -0.45 -2.31
C ALA A 90 20.63 -0.15 -2.48
N THR A 91 20.99 0.34 -3.67
CA THR A 91 22.34 0.75 -4.04
C THR A 91 22.74 2.05 -3.36
#